data_AF-A0A0N4W7I8-F1
#
_entry.id   AF-A0A0N4W7I8-F1
#
_cell.length_a   1.000
_cell.length_b   1.000
_cell.length_c   1.000
_cell.angle_alpha   90.00
_cell.angle_beta   90.00
_cell.angle_gamma   90.00
#
_symmetry.space_group_name_H-M   'P 1'
#
loop_
_entity.id
_entity.type
_entity.pdbx_description
1 polymer ?
#
loop_
_entity_poly.entity_id
_entity_poly.type
_entity_poly.pdbx_seq_one_letter_code
_entity_poly.pdbx_strand_id
1 'polypeptide(L)'
;MSWRLQIKDLSIMVSKNLTWSVHVDEASNKALRNNYCADVYMWIRLFRSYVLPIVEYCSPIWSPHLVKDIQKIEKVQQTFTCILY
;
A
#
# COMPACT_ATOMS: atom_id res chain seq x y z
N MET A 1 12.80 -24.80 17.04
CA MET A 1 11.92 -24.64 15.87
C MET A 1 10.91 -23.50 16.14
N SER A 2 11.21 -22.27 15.72
CA SER A 2 10.21 -21.19 15.73
C SER A 2 9.50 -21.23 14.37
N TRP A 3 8.27 -21.74 14.37
CA TRP A 3 7.41 -21.77 13.19
C TRP A 3 7.19 -20.32 12.72
N ARG A 4 7.51 -20.03 11.45
CA ARG A 4 7.44 -18.69 10.85
C ARG A 4 6.05 -18.08 11.12
N LEU A 5 6.01 -17.02 11.94
CA LEU A 5 4.77 -16.35 12.38
C LEU A 5 4.12 -15.50 11.28
N GLN A 6 4.77 -15.38 10.13
CA GLN A 6 4.35 -14.57 8.98
C GLN A 6 4.65 -15.35 7.69
N ILE A 7 3.66 -15.42 6.81
CA ILE A 7 3.76 -16.06 5.50
C ILE A 7 3.57 -14.97 4.45
N LYS A 8 4.46 -14.93 3.46
CA LYS A 8 4.34 -14.04 2.30
C LYS A 8 3.92 -14.88 1.10
N ASP A 9 2.73 -14.61 0.56
CA ASP A 9 2.20 -15.27 -0.63
C ASP A 9 1.70 -14.21 -1.61
N LEU A 10 2.08 -14.31 -2.89
CA LEU A 10 1.69 -13.36 -3.94
C LEU A 10 1.89 -11.87 -3.56
N SER A 11 2.96 -11.55 -2.82
CA SER A 11 3.25 -10.20 -2.27
C SER A 11 2.34 -9.72 -1.13
N ILE A 12 1.44 -10.57 -0.65
CA ILE A 12 0.60 -10.32 0.53
C ILE A 12 1.29 -10.94 1.75
N MET A 13 1.40 -10.17 2.83
CA MET A 13 1.94 -10.68 4.09
C MET A 13 0.80 -11.04 5.03
N VAL A 14 0.65 -12.32 5.32
CA VAL A 14 -0.36 -12.84 6.25
C VAL A 14 0.31 -13.16 7.58
N SER A 15 -0.11 -12.44 8.62
CA SER A 15 0.29 -12.70 10.00
C SER A 15 -0.63 -13.74 10.63
N LYS A 16 -0.11 -14.52 11.59
CA LYS A 16 -0.90 -15.51 12.35
C LYS A 16 -2.14 -14.92 13.04
N ASN A 17 -2.09 -13.64 13.39
CA ASN A 17 -3.19 -12.94 14.06
C ASN A 17 -4.21 -12.34 13.07
N LEU A 18 -4.09 -12.66 11.78
CA LEU A 18 -4.87 -12.05 10.69
C LEU A 18 -4.80 -10.51 10.67
N THR A 19 -3.74 -9.94 11.23
CA THR A 19 -3.53 -8.51 11.27
C THR A 19 -2.84 -8.03 9.99
N TRP A 20 -3.46 -7.07 9.31
CA TRP A 20 -2.97 -6.51 8.04
C TRP A 20 -2.07 -5.29 8.21
N SER A 21 -1.89 -4.77 9.43
CA SER A 21 -1.13 -3.53 9.66
C SER A 21 0.31 -3.62 9.13
N VAL A 22 0.98 -4.78 9.25
CA VAL A 22 2.35 -4.97 8.73
C VAL A 22 2.36 -4.94 7.19
N HIS A 23 1.36 -5.57 6.57
CA HIS A 23 1.20 -5.57 5.12
C HIS A 23 0.93 -4.16 4.58
N VAL A 24 0.03 -3.41 5.24
CA VAL A 24 -0.30 -2.03 4.91
C VAL A 24 0.92 -1.12 5.05
N ASP A 25 1.75 -1.32 6.07
CA ASP A 25 3.02 -0.62 6.23
C ASP A 25 4.00 -0.91 5.09
N GLU A 26 4.20 -2.18 4.72
CA GLU A 26 5.09 -2.55 3.61
C GLU A 26 4.59 -2.00 2.27
N ALA A 27 3.29 -2.11 1.99
CA ALA A 27 2.66 -1.57 0.78
C ALA A 27 2.78 -0.05 0.71
N SER A 28 2.48 0.65 1.80
CA SER A 28 2.57 2.12 1.89
C SER A 28 4.00 2.61 1.69
N ASN A 29 4.97 1.97 2.35
CA ASN A 29 6.38 2.32 2.19
C ASN A 29 6.86 2.03 0.76
N LYS A 30 6.48 0.89 0.17
CA LYS A 30 6.84 0.54 -1.21
C LYS A 30 6.25 1.50 -2.24
N ALA A 31 5.02 1.96 -1.99
CA ALA A 31 4.36 2.97 -2.80
C ALA A 31 5.08 4.32 -2.73
N LEU A 32 5.55 4.77 -1.57
CA LEU A 32 6.18 6.09 -1.41
C LEU A 32 7.68 6.14 -1.73
N ARG A 33 8.38 4.99 -1.74
CA ARG A 33 9.86 4.95 -1.73
C ARG A 33 10.54 5.51 -2.98
N ASN A 34 9.88 5.61 -4.13
CA ASN A 34 10.58 5.93 -5.38
C ASN A 34 9.82 6.82 -6.36
N ASN A 35 8.90 7.63 -5.85
CA ASN A 35 8.04 8.44 -6.71
C ASN A 35 8.48 9.89 -6.57
N TYR A 36 9.40 10.30 -7.43
CA TYR A 36 9.71 11.70 -7.68
C TYR A 36 9.66 11.91 -9.19
N CYS A 37 8.64 12.61 -9.65
CA CYS A 37 8.59 13.17 -10.97
C CYS A 37 8.53 14.70 -10.87
N ALA A 38 8.91 15.41 -11.93
CA ALA A 38 8.70 16.86 -11.98
C ALA A 38 7.41 17.20 -12.74
N ASP A 39 7.00 16.32 -13.65
CA ASP A 39 5.90 16.56 -14.58
C ASP A 39 4.58 15.96 -14.09
N VAL A 40 3.52 16.78 -14.07
CA VAL A 40 2.18 16.40 -13.59
C VAL A 40 1.58 15.23 -14.38
N TYR A 41 1.81 15.16 -15.69
CA TYR A 41 1.26 14.08 -16.51
C TYR A 41 1.99 12.75 -16.23
N MET A 42 3.30 12.79 -16.06
CA MET A 42 4.07 11.62 -15.62
C MET A 42 3.70 11.19 -14.20
N TRP A 43 3.42 12.13 -13.29
CA TRP A 43 2.92 11.83 -11.95
C TRP A 43 1.61 11.05 -11.94
N ILE A 44 0.61 11.50 -12.72
CA ILE A 44 -0.68 10.80 -12.85
C ILE A 44 -0.47 9.38 -13.40
N ARG A 45 0.38 9.24 -14.42
CA ARG A 45 0.69 7.93 -15.01
C ARG A 45 1.35 7.01 -14.00
N LEU A 46 2.36 7.49 -13.28
CA LEU A 46 3.07 6.75 -12.26
C LEU A 46 2.12 6.32 -11.13
N PHE A 47 1.25 7.23 -10.69
CA PHE A 47 0.24 6.90 -9.69
C PHE A 47 -0.66 5.75 -10.15
N ARG A 48 -1.24 5.84 -11.35
CA ARG A 48 -2.15 4.80 -11.87
C ARG A 48 -1.45 3.48 -12.19
N SER A 49 -0.22 3.50 -12.70
CA SER A 49 0.48 2.28 -13.16
C SER A 49 1.34 1.60 -12.09
N TYR A 50 1.76 2.31 -11.04
CA TYR A 50 2.68 1.79 -10.02
C TYR A 50 2.06 1.84 -8.61
N VAL A 51 1.62 3.02 -8.15
CA VAL A 51 1.11 3.19 -6.79
C VAL A 51 -0.21 2.47 -6.59
N LEU A 52 -1.16 2.70 -7.49
CA LEU A 52 -2.50 2.15 -7.42
C LEU A 52 -2.50 0.61 -7.35
N PRO A 53 -1.79 -0.13 -8.23
CA PRO A 53 -1.72 -1.58 -8.09
C PRO A 53 -1.01 -2.01 -6.79
N ILE A 54 -0.02 -1.30 -6.26
CA ILE A 54 0.61 -1.70 -4.98
C ILE A 54 -0.38 -1.59 -3.81
N VAL A 55 -1.25 -0.59 -3.84
CA VAL A 55 -2.16 -0.26 -2.74
C VAL A 55 -3.53 -0.95 -2.87
N GLU A 56 -4.02 -1.22 -4.09
CA GLU A 56 -5.32 -1.86 -4.32
C GLU A 56 -5.21 -3.36 -4.60
N TYR A 57 -4.02 -3.88 -4.94
CA TYR A 57 -3.86 -5.29 -5.25
C TYR A 57 -4.33 -6.16 -4.10
N CYS A 58 -5.25 -7.08 -4.40
CA CYS A 58 -5.84 -7.99 -3.44
C CYS A 58 -6.56 -7.33 -2.26
N SER A 59 -7.01 -6.07 -2.40
CA SER A 59 -7.89 -5.39 -1.44
C SER A 59 -9.02 -6.27 -0.87
N PRO A 60 -9.76 -7.12 -1.65
CA PRO A 60 -10.78 -7.99 -1.07
C PRO A 60 -10.24 -9.06 -0.10
N ILE A 61 -8.94 -9.40 -0.17
CA ILE A 61 -8.31 -10.40 0.70
C ILE A 61 -7.90 -9.79 2.04
N TRP A 62 -7.30 -8.59 2.01
CA TRP A 62 -6.73 -7.96 3.20
C TRP A 62 -7.53 -6.76 3.73
N SER A 63 -8.75 -6.57 3.24
CA SER A 63 -9.73 -5.52 3.61
C SER A 63 -9.53 -5.03 5.06
N PRO A 64 -8.79 -3.93 5.26
CA PRO A 64 -8.39 -3.51 6.60
C PRO A 64 -9.61 -3.00 7.36
N HIS A 65 -9.94 -3.65 8.48
CA HIS A 65 -11.05 -3.23 9.34
C HIS A 65 -10.65 -2.14 10.36
N LEU A 66 -9.35 -1.89 10.53
CA LEU A 66 -8.82 -0.92 11.49
C LEU A 66 -8.75 0.46 10.84
N VAL A 67 -9.36 1.46 11.48
CA VAL A 67 -9.37 2.86 11.00
C VAL A 67 -7.96 3.39 10.73
N LYS A 68 -6.98 3.05 11.57
CA LYS A 68 -5.58 3.43 11.38
C LYS A 68 -4.98 2.94 10.06
N ASP A 69 -5.37 1.76 9.60
CA ASP A 69 -4.81 1.11 8.42
C ASP A 69 -5.48 1.71 7.16
N ILE A 70 -6.79 1.98 7.23
CA ILE A 70 -7.55 2.72 6.20
C ILE A 70 -6.97 4.13 6.02
N GLN A 71 -6.83 4.90 7.10
CA GLN A 71 -6.28 6.26 7.07
C GLN A 71 -4.87 6.31 6.49
N LYS A 72 -4.06 5.26 6.71
CA LYS A 72 -2.70 5.19 6.18
C LYS A 72 -2.69 5.04 4.66
N ILE A 73 -3.58 4.20 4.13
CA ILE A 73 -3.78 4.00 2.69
C ILE A 73 -4.32 5.28 2.04
N GLU A 74 -5.33 5.88 2.63
CA GLU A 74 -5.90 7.15 2.16
C GLU A 74 -4.85 8.26 2.15
N LYS A 75 -3.99 8.33 3.18
CA LYS A 75 -2.92 9.33 3.24
C LYS A 75 -1.92 9.17 2.08
N VAL A 76 -1.61 7.93 1.68
CA VAL A 76 -0.78 7.68 0.48
C VAL A 76 -1.49 8.23 -0.75
N GLN A 77 -2.77 7.89 -0.96
CA GLN A 77 -3.55 8.37 -2.12
C GLN A 77 -3.72 9.90 -2.13
N GLN A 78 -3.98 10.51 -0.98
CA GLN A 78 -4.07 11.96 -0.80
C GLN A 78 -2.75 12.64 -1.13
N THR A 79 -1.61 12.06 -0.74
CA THR A 79 -0.29 12.64 -1.08
C THR A 79 -0.10 12.76 -2.59
N PHE A 80 -0.55 11.77 -3.37
CA PHE A 80 -0.48 11.85 -4.84
C PHE A 80 -1.56 12.77 -5.44
N THR A 81 -2.75 12.84 -4.84
CA THR A 81 -3.87 13.63 -5.38
C THR A 81 -3.74 15.12 -5.03
N CYS A 82 -3.21 15.47 -3.87
CA CYS A 82 -2.94 16.86 -3.46
C CYS A 82 -1.85 17.53 -4.32
N ILE A 83 -1.02 16.79 -5.04
CA ILE A 83 -0.05 17.36 -5.99
C ILE A 83 -0.75 17.83 -7.28
N LEU A 84 -1.96 17.31 -7.55
CA LEU A 84 -2.71 17.61 -8.77
C LEU A 84 -3.64 18.82 -8.65
N TYR A 85 -3.87 19.33 -7.44
CA TYR A 85 -4.71 20.49 -7.12
C TYR A 85 -3.88 21.61 -6.50
#